data_AF-A0AAD9DAL1-F1
#
_entry.id   AF-A0AAD9DAL1-F1
#
_cell.length_a   1.000
_cell.length_b   1.000
_cell.length_c   1.000
_cell.angle_alpha   90.00
_cell.angle_beta   90.00
_cell.angle_gamma   90.00
#
_symmetry.space_group_name_H-M   'P 1'
#
loop_
_entity.id
_entity.type
_entity.pdbx_description
1 polymer ?
#
loop_
_entity_poly.entity_id
_entity_poly.type
_entity_poly.pdbx_seq_one_letter_code
_entity_poly.pdbx_strand_id
1 'polypeptide(L)'
;MESMSRILKAKRALPVLFVAAIVTLLVEDGLKTPVLNRSLRRQSSYAVVQTNAPQMHVPATLDLPSQRSLSLNLGGGDCEWTPPTYHVPDDIDFYKTVIAGFPSGDKRMIFLQMEALTGWPAKDEWDFEHIGMSNHPFIKANYPHHEGIWGWEDEADQVVMMVRNIRKSMVEYHDILWDIGYAKTWEDATLFLDRLYSERPPLSDFLVWRDERVLDEVDWYGWFIDYYMEGGLLRDIFTHKKTTKHHWDMLMMPTVYTRAELDYDLIVGADTVVEDAYDPHCATVTEGCAPVAVISAENLRDYTRGKAETALIGNVLKRDSRIGDYVIEQETWDCIWSELIENGRGLKTVYDRPTPEAEYNFSAEMLEAMINELSRLITKYSASPWNTKITANKVVALLTEHRTLIQEELDDLLAGRRVLTEKDFLGPKERERRRNLTSENKEGATPTTDQEGEKDYSRYFFAMDQKLLEVRRIDTRKSLYKKRKEAQDAAKNGTF
;
A
#
# COMPACT_ATOMS: atom_id res chain seq x y z
N MET A 1 -18.62 72.36 -41.47
CA MET A 1 -17.36 71.67 -41.85
C MET A 1 -16.51 71.51 -40.59
N GLU A 2 -17.07 71.04 -39.48
CA GLU A 2 -17.44 69.62 -39.17
C GLU A 2 -16.23 68.70 -39.22
N SER A 3 -15.87 67.94 -38.19
CA SER A 3 -16.34 67.79 -36.80
C SER A 3 -15.26 66.94 -36.13
N MET A 4 -14.56 67.40 -35.07
CA MET A 4 -14.86 67.07 -33.65
C MET A 4 -15.27 65.61 -33.44
N SER A 5 -14.56 64.81 -32.64
CA SER A 5 -14.44 64.92 -31.16
C SER A 5 -13.26 64.04 -30.67
N ARG A 6 -12.26 64.45 -29.85
CA ARG A 6 -12.25 64.93 -28.44
C ARG A 6 -12.94 63.92 -27.49
N ILE A 7 -12.55 63.59 -26.26
CA ILE A 7 -11.61 64.06 -25.21
C ILE A 7 -11.80 63.00 -24.07
N LEU A 8 -10.78 62.53 -23.34
CA LEU A 8 -10.55 62.99 -21.96
C LEU A 8 -9.18 62.54 -21.40
N LYS A 9 -8.55 63.52 -20.75
CA LYS A 9 -7.31 63.50 -19.95
C LYS A 9 -7.64 63.19 -18.48
N ALA A 10 -6.67 62.66 -17.74
CA ALA A 10 -6.11 63.22 -16.48
C ALA A 10 -5.14 62.18 -15.87
N LYS A 11 -3.81 62.36 -15.80
CA LYS A 11 -2.95 63.27 -14.99
C LYS A 11 -3.12 63.15 -13.46
N ARG A 12 -1.94 63.01 -12.82
CA ARG A 12 -1.55 63.19 -11.39
C ARG A 12 -1.42 61.88 -10.62
N ALA A 13 -0.43 61.65 -9.77
CA ALA A 13 0.83 62.30 -9.43
C ALA A 13 1.59 61.29 -8.55
N LEU A 14 2.91 61.19 -8.68
CA LEU A 14 3.78 60.59 -7.66
C LEU A 14 3.73 61.44 -6.38
N PRO A 15 3.99 60.90 -5.17
CA PRO A 15 5.39 60.64 -4.79
C PRO A 15 5.65 59.51 -3.74
N VAL A 16 6.90 58.97 -3.76
CA VAL A 16 7.80 58.82 -2.57
C VAL A 16 7.38 57.75 -1.52
N LEU A 17 8.16 56.75 -1.10
CA LEU A 17 9.62 56.60 -0.92
C LEU A 17 9.96 55.14 -0.45
N PHE A 18 11.27 54.81 -0.50
CA PHE A 18 11.99 53.68 0.14
C PHE A 18 11.73 52.28 -0.45
N VAL A 19 12.70 51.49 -0.92
CA VAL A 19 14.02 51.18 -0.34
C VAL A 19 15.02 50.85 -1.47
N ALA A 20 16.19 51.48 -1.44
CA ALA A 20 17.42 50.95 -1.97
C ALA A 20 18.48 51.12 -0.89
N ALA A 21 19.10 50.03 -0.43
CA ALA A 21 20.49 49.99 0.02
C ALA A 21 20.88 48.56 0.43
N ILE A 22 21.68 47.94 -0.42
CA ILE A 22 22.67 46.93 -0.08
C ILE A 22 23.84 47.66 0.61
N VAL A 23 24.46 46.99 1.59
CA VAL A 23 25.77 47.27 2.24
C VAL A 23 25.77 48.21 3.45
N THR A 24 25.80 47.62 4.66
CA THR A 24 26.86 47.90 5.66
C THR A 24 26.95 46.79 6.71
N LEU A 25 28.13 46.15 6.76
CA LEU A 25 28.96 45.82 7.95
C LEU A 25 28.36 44.93 9.07
N LEU A 26 28.89 43.72 9.25
CA LEU A 26 30.01 43.39 10.17
C LEU A 26 29.75 43.81 11.62
N VAL A 27 29.29 42.87 12.45
CA VAL A 27 29.61 42.76 13.88
C VAL A 27 29.76 41.28 14.21
N GLU A 28 30.98 40.91 14.60
CA GLU A 28 31.35 39.72 15.37
C GLU A 28 30.73 39.78 16.78
N ASP A 29 30.32 38.62 17.30
CA ASP A 29 30.38 38.14 18.70
C ASP A 29 29.23 37.15 18.91
N GLY A 30 29.39 35.91 19.35
CA GLY A 30 30.43 35.35 20.21
C GLY A 30 29.77 34.76 21.45
N LEU A 31 29.51 33.45 21.46
CA LEU A 31 29.17 32.60 22.64
C LEU A 31 29.27 31.12 22.17
N LYS A 32 30.42 30.45 22.20
CA LYS A 32 31.10 29.76 23.33
C LYS A 32 30.21 28.86 24.21
N THR A 33 30.11 27.57 23.81
CA THR A 33 30.33 26.29 24.58
C THR A 33 29.47 25.98 25.84
N PRO A 34 29.51 24.77 26.45
CA PRO A 34 29.86 23.38 26.03
C PRO A 34 28.81 22.32 26.51
N VAL A 35 29.17 21.01 26.57
CA VAL A 35 28.63 19.91 27.43
C VAL A 35 27.63 18.97 26.70
N LEU A 36 27.72 17.62 26.63
CA LEU A 36 28.55 16.58 27.27
C LEU A 36 28.55 15.30 26.40
N ASN A 37 29.74 14.72 26.23
CA ASN A 37 29.95 13.31 25.90
C ASN A 37 29.22 12.37 26.89
N ARG A 38 28.53 11.35 26.39
CA ARG A 38 28.40 10.06 27.10
C ARG A 38 28.17 8.91 26.12
N SER A 39 29.27 8.46 25.50
CA SER A 39 29.41 7.06 25.12
C SER A 39 29.90 6.28 26.34
N LEU A 40 29.09 5.35 26.85
CA LEU A 40 29.54 4.28 27.74
C LEU A 40 28.99 2.98 27.14
N ARG A 41 29.83 2.23 26.42
CA ARG A 41 30.51 1.03 26.94
C ARG A 41 29.56 0.13 27.75
N ARG A 42 28.96 -0.84 27.05
CA ARG A 42 28.72 -2.18 27.60
C ARG A 42 29.60 -3.15 26.83
N GLN A 43 30.79 -3.42 27.36
CA GLN A 43 31.54 -4.62 27.07
C GLN A 43 30.86 -5.75 27.85
N SER A 44 30.19 -6.67 27.14
CA SER A 44 29.88 -7.99 27.67
C SER A 44 30.94 -8.95 27.16
N SER A 45 31.81 -9.40 28.05
CA SER A 45 32.76 -10.47 27.82
C SER A 45 32.02 -11.81 27.78
N TYR A 46 31.82 -12.37 26.59
CA TYR A 46 31.50 -13.78 26.44
C TYR A 46 32.77 -14.55 26.11
N ALA A 47 33.10 -15.50 26.98
CA ALA A 47 34.18 -16.46 26.78
C ALA A 47 33.85 -17.36 25.59
N VAL A 48 34.77 -17.40 24.62
CA VAL A 48 34.72 -18.29 23.47
C VAL A 48 35.03 -19.71 23.95
N VAL A 49 34.02 -20.58 23.95
CA VAL A 49 34.21 -22.02 24.05
C VAL A 49 34.45 -22.53 22.63
N GLN A 50 35.68 -22.93 22.32
CA GLN A 50 36.00 -23.65 21.10
C GLN A 50 35.45 -25.08 21.20
N THR A 51 34.32 -25.34 20.56
CA THR A 51 33.92 -26.69 20.18
C THR A 51 34.32 -26.90 18.71
N ASN A 52 35.07 -27.97 18.45
CA ASN A 52 35.43 -28.37 17.09
C ASN A 52 34.15 -28.81 16.37
N ALA A 53 33.61 -27.94 15.53
CA ALA A 53 32.51 -28.28 14.63
C ALA A 53 33.01 -29.26 13.54
N PRO A 54 32.22 -30.26 13.15
CA PRO A 54 32.57 -31.13 12.03
C PRO A 54 32.71 -30.30 10.75
N GLN A 55 33.83 -30.46 10.07
CA GLN A 55 34.14 -29.74 8.84
C GLN A 55 33.18 -30.21 7.74
N MET A 56 32.21 -29.36 7.38
CA MET A 56 31.30 -29.58 6.26
C MET A 56 32.11 -29.49 4.97
N HIS A 57 32.20 -30.61 4.24
CA HIS A 57 32.92 -30.68 2.98
C HIS A 57 32.01 -30.16 1.85
N VAL A 58 32.18 -28.90 1.48
CA VAL A 58 31.59 -28.33 0.27
C VAL A 58 32.53 -28.64 -0.91
N PRO A 59 32.10 -29.40 -1.94
CA PRO A 59 32.95 -29.74 -3.08
C PRO A 59 33.41 -28.52 -3.86
N ALA A 60 34.66 -28.54 -4.33
CA ALA A 60 35.32 -27.44 -5.02
C ALA A 60 34.79 -27.14 -6.45
N THR A 61 33.64 -27.70 -6.85
CA THR A 61 32.96 -27.44 -8.14
C THR A 61 31.93 -26.32 -8.06
N LEU A 62 31.77 -25.71 -6.88
CA LEU A 62 30.91 -24.57 -6.64
C LEU A 62 31.69 -23.28 -7.02
N ASP A 63 31.65 -23.02 -8.32
CA ASP A 63 32.08 -21.85 -9.09
C ASP A 63 31.58 -20.52 -8.44
N LEU A 64 32.03 -19.34 -8.89
CA LEU A 64 31.57 -18.02 -8.38
C LEU A 64 30.04 -17.84 -8.14
N PRO A 65 29.12 -18.59 -8.79
CA PRO A 65 27.72 -18.77 -8.37
C PRO A 65 27.47 -19.32 -6.95
N SER A 66 28.51 -19.77 -6.23
CA SER A 66 28.45 -20.38 -4.89
C SER A 66 28.51 -19.39 -3.73
N GLN A 67 28.59 -18.10 -4.00
CA GLN A 67 28.37 -17.04 -3.00
C GLN A 67 26.88 -16.82 -2.69
N ARG A 68 26.02 -17.77 -3.02
CA ARG A 68 24.61 -17.73 -2.66
C ARG A 68 24.43 -18.33 -1.27
N SER A 69 23.92 -17.53 -0.36
CA SER A 69 23.36 -18.00 0.89
C SER A 69 21.93 -18.50 0.58
N LEU A 70 21.80 -19.73 0.08
CA LEU A 70 20.51 -20.42 0.16
C LEU A 70 20.29 -20.80 1.63
N SER A 71 19.04 -20.84 2.09
CA SER A 71 18.75 -21.53 3.35
C SER A 71 19.35 -22.94 3.26
N LEU A 72 20.08 -23.39 4.27
CA LEU A 72 20.81 -24.64 4.21
C LEU A 72 19.85 -25.78 4.54
N ASN A 73 19.70 -26.75 3.64
CA ASN A 73 19.06 -28.02 3.98
C ASN A 73 20.03 -28.84 4.84
N LEU A 74 19.66 -29.08 6.11
CA LEU A 74 20.46 -29.86 7.04
C LEU A 74 20.11 -31.37 7.00
N GLY A 75 19.14 -31.74 6.17
CA GLY A 75 18.61 -33.09 6.02
C GLY A 75 17.56 -33.44 7.08
N GLY A 76 16.71 -34.43 6.79
CA GLY A 76 15.72 -34.92 7.76
C GLY A 76 14.59 -33.94 8.08
N GLY A 77 14.39 -32.92 7.23
CA GLY A 77 13.43 -31.84 7.44
C GLY A 77 13.98 -30.63 8.19
N ASP A 78 15.24 -30.68 8.64
CA ASP A 78 15.90 -29.55 9.29
C ASP A 78 16.50 -28.57 8.27
N CYS A 79 16.57 -27.29 8.66
CA CYS A 79 17.11 -26.24 7.85
C CYS A 79 17.81 -25.15 8.69
N GLU A 80 18.69 -24.37 8.06
CA GLU A 80 19.19 -23.10 8.59
C GLU A 80 18.76 -21.97 7.66
N TRP A 81 17.88 -21.09 8.13
CA TRP A 81 17.47 -19.92 7.35
C TRP A 81 18.64 -18.96 7.14
N THR A 82 18.82 -18.51 5.90
CA THR A 82 19.78 -17.47 5.54
C THR A 82 19.09 -16.35 4.73
N PRO A 83 19.53 -15.08 4.87
CA PRO A 83 18.97 -13.98 4.09
C PRO A 83 19.34 -14.12 2.60
N PRO A 84 18.52 -13.56 1.68
CA PRO A 84 18.80 -13.63 0.26
C PRO A 84 20.05 -12.82 -0.13
N THR A 85 20.59 -13.10 -1.32
CA THR A 85 21.66 -12.28 -1.91
C THR A 85 21.07 -11.05 -2.60
N TYR A 86 21.31 -9.87 -2.04
CA TYR A 86 20.83 -8.60 -2.61
C TYR A 86 21.54 -8.19 -3.92
N HIS A 87 22.65 -8.85 -4.28
CA HIS A 87 23.22 -8.71 -5.61
C HIS A 87 22.57 -9.72 -6.55
N VAL A 88 21.68 -9.23 -7.41
CA VAL A 88 20.98 -10.03 -8.42
C VAL A 88 21.76 -9.97 -9.72
N PRO A 89 22.24 -11.12 -10.26
CA PRO A 89 22.95 -11.15 -11.54
C PRO A 89 22.04 -10.74 -12.70
N ASP A 90 22.56 -9.96 -13.63
CA ASP A 90 21.82 -9.50 -14.81
C ASP A 90 21.78 -10.54 -15.95
N ASP A 91 22.57 -11.60 -15.86
CA ASP A 91 22.75 -12.62 -16.89
C ASP A 91 21.89 -13.88 -16.68
N ILE A 92 21.14 -13.95 -15.58
CA ILE A 92 20.21 -15.04 -15.31
C ILE A 92 18.82 -14.66 -15.83
N ASP A 93 18.27 -15.47 -16.73
CA ASP A 93 16.86 -15.34 -17.14
C ASP A 93 15.96 -15.92 -16.03
N PHE A 94 15.47 -15.06 -15.13
CA PHE A 94 14.55 -15.45 -14.07
C PHE A 94 13.10 -15.49 -14.56
N TYR A 95 12.33 -16.46 -14.05
CA TYR A 95 10.88 -16.43 -14.17
C TYR A 95 10.28 -15.49 -13.12
N LYS A 96 9.85 -14.30 -13.53
CA LYS A 96 9.52 -13.22 -12.60
C LYS A 96 8.07 -13.27 -12.14
N THR A 97 7.88 -13.16 -10.83
CA THR A 97 6.57 -13.26 -10.19
C THR A 97 6.16 -11.92 -9.59
N VAL A 98 5.02 -11.40 -10.04
CA VAL A 98 4.35 -10.27 -9.38
C VAL A 98 3.59 -10.79 -8.17
N ILE A 99 3.97 -10.29 -6.99
CA ILE A 99 3.29 -10.56 -5.73
C ILE A 99 2.29 -9.44 -5.51
N ALA A 100 1.08 -9.65 -6.04
CA ALA A 100 -0.01 -8.72 -5.95
C ALA A 100 -0.71 -8.84 -4.59
N GLY A 101 -1.10 -7.72 -4.00
CA GLY A 101 -1.89 -7.69 -2.78
C GLY A 101 -2.39 -6.29 -2.53
N PHE A 102 -3.58 -6.14 -1.95
CA PHE A 102 -4.05 -4.83 -1.50
C PHE A 102 -3.00 -4.18 -0.56
N PRO A 103 -2.87 -2.85 -0.48
CA PRO A 103 -2.04 -2.21 0.55
C PRO A 103 -2.33 -2.80 1.92
N SER A 104 -1.28 -3.06 2.71
CA SER A 104 -1.36 -3.85 3.96
C SER A 104 -1.86 -5.30 3.85
N GLY A 105 -1.97 -5.86 2.65
CA GLY A 105 -2.30 -7.26 2.42
C GLY A 105 -1.24 -8.26 2.90
N ASP A 106 -0.21 -7.82 3.64
CA ASP A 106 0.88 -8.61 4.22
C ASP A 106 1.82 -9.27 3.18
N LYS A 107 1.93 -8.66 1.99
CA LYS A 107 2.83 -9.10 0.90
C LYS A 107 4.26 -9.37 1.34
N ARG A 108 4.71 -8.67 2.38
CA ARG A 108 6.01 -8.88 3.00
C ARG A 108 6.23 -10.32 3.39
N MET A 109 5.21 -10.99 3.93
CA MET A 109 5.37 -12.39 4.30
C MET A 109 5.51 -13.33 3.12
N ILE A 110 4.75 -13.11 2.03
CA ILE A 110 4.89 -13.98 0.86
C ILE A 110 6.27 -13.82 0.25
N PHE A 111 6.72 -12.58 0.04
CA PHE A 111 8.03 -12.40 -0.57
C PHE A 111 9.14 -12.94 0.33
N LEU A 112 9.05 -12.80 1.66
CA LEU A 112 10.03 -13.42 2.58
C LEU A 112 10.08 -14.94 2.46
N GLN A 113 8.92 -15.59 2.25
CA GLN A 113 8.88 -17.04 1.99
C GLN A 113 9.55 -17.35 0.63
N MET A 114 9.26 -16.59 -0.42
CA MET A 114 9.90 -16.77 -1.74
C MET A 114 11.42 -16.53 -1.68
N GLU A 115 11.87 -15.51 -0.95
CA GLU A 115 13.28 -15.21 -0.70
C GLU A 115 13.95 -16.36 0.05
N ALA A 116 13.35 -16.86 1.13
CA ALA A 116 13.92 -17.95 1.92
C ALA A 116 13.98 -19.28 1.17
N LEU A 117 13.00 -19.54 0.29
CA LEU A 117 12.94 -20.74 -0.53
C LEU A 117 13.94 -20.72 -1.69
N THR A 118 14.33 -19.54 -2.19
CA THR A 118 15.14 -19.41 -3.41
C THR A 118 16.51 -18.77 -3.23
N GLY A 119 16.73 -18.07 -2.11
CA GLY A 119 17.90 -17.25 -1.86
C GLY A 119 17.92 -15.92 -2.64
N TRP A 120 16.83 -15.57 -3.34
CA TRP A 120 16.77 -14.37 -4.18
C TRP A 120 15.85 -13.28 -3.62
N PRO A 121 16.25 -12.01 -3.69
CA PRO A 121 15.53 -10.90 -3.08
C PRO A 121 14.31 -10.48 -3.91
N ALA A 122 13.31 -9.95 -3.23
CA ALA A 122 12.23 -9.21 -3.84
C ALA A 122 12.57 -7.72 -3.97
N LYS A 123 11.89 -7.03 -4.89
CA LYS A 123 11.98 -5.58 -5.05
C LYS A 123 10.59 -4.95 -5.12
N ASP A 124 10.46 -3.74 -4.62
CA ASP A 124 9.20 -2.99 -4.64
C ASP A 124 8.93 -2.43 -6.04
N GLU A 125 7.69 -2.46 -6.50
CA GLU A 125 7.30 -1.93 -7.81
C GLU A 125 7.65 -0.43 -7.96
N TRP A 126 7.68 0.35 -6.87
CA TRP A 126 8.09 1.75 -6.94
C TRP A 126 9.57 1.91 -7.30
N ASP A 127 10.41 0.97 -6.86
CA ASP A 127 11.84 1.03 -7.16
C ASP A 127 12.10 0.77 -8.66
N PHE A 128 11.22 0.03 -9.35
CA PHE A 128 11.32 -0.14 -10.81
C PHE A 128 11.06 1.18 -11.54
N GLU A 129 10.05 1.95 -11.11
CA GLU A 129 9.74 3.27 -11.68
C GLU A 129 10.82 4.31 -11.36
N HIS A 130 11.30 4.36 -10.11
CA HIS A 130 12.14 5.47 -9.62
C HIS A 130 13.64 5.22 -9.69
N ILE A 131 14.09 3.97 -9.52
CA ILE A 131 15.52 3.59 -9.54
C ILE A 131 15.87 2.93 -10.88
N GLY A 132 14.90 2.32 -11.54
CA GLY A 132 15.02 1.65 -12.82
C GLY A 132 14.81 0.15 -12.74
N MET A 133 14.58 -0.42 -13.93
CA MET A 133 14.39 -1.85 -14.14
C MET A 133 15.58 -2.65 -13.62
N SER A 134 15.30 -3.83 -13.07
CA SER A 134 16.32 -4.71 -12.52
C SER A 134 15.88 -6.16 -12.61
N ASN A 135 16.84 -7.07 -12.53
CA ASN A 135 16.57 -8.49 -12.76
C ASN A 135 15.97 -9.25 -11.56
N HIS A 136 15.31 -8.56 -10.62
CA HIS A 136 14.76 -9.20 -9.42
C HIS A 136 13.63 -10.19 -9.79
N PRO A 137 13.65 -11.44 -9.31
CA PRO A 137 12.65 -12.44 -9.67
C PRO A 137 11.29 -12.21 -9.01
N PHE A 138 11.22 -11.39 -7.96
CA PHE A 138 9.98 -11.14 -7.24
C PHE A 138 9.69 -9.65 -7.18
N ILE A 139 8.50 -9.27 -7.65
CA ILE A 139 8.05 -7.88 -7.74
C ILE A 139 6.90 -7.70 -6.76
N LYS A 140 7.13 -6.99 -5.66
CA LYS A 140 6.07 -6.67 -4.70
C LYS A 140 5.22 -5.55 -5.27
N ALA A 141 3.97 -5.87 -5.60
CA ALA A 141 3.04 -4.95 -6.21
C ALA A 141 1.81 -4.70 -5.34
N ASN A 142 1.46 -3.43 -5.17
CA ASN A 142 0.18 -3.04 -4.61
C ASN A 142 -0.89 -2.87 -5.73
N TYR A 143 -0.48 -2.80 -7.02
CA TYR A 143 -1.34 -2.33 -8.13
C TYR A 143 -2.58 -3.20 -8.24
N PRO A 144 -3.75 -2.72 -8.66
CA PRO A 144 -4.13 -1.33 -8.83
C PRO A 144 -4.57 -0.73 -7.49
N HIS A 145 -3.98 0.41 -7.14
CA HIS A 145 -4.52 1.24 -6.07
C HIS A 145 -4.16 2.71 -6.36
N HIS A 146 -4.70 3.63 -5.60
CA HIS A 146 -4.74 5.05 -5.99
C HIS A 146 -3.58 5.88 -5.43
N GLU A 147 -2.71 5.28 -4.60
CA GLU A 147 -1.63 5.98 -3.89
C GLU A 147 -0.24 5.89 -4.51
N GLY A 148 -0.07 5.55 -5.79
CA GLY A 148 1.26 5.31 -6.35
C GLY A 148 1.39 5.51 -7.85
N ILE A 149 2.61 5.27 -8.32
CA ILE A 149 2.99 5.01 -9.71
C ILE A 149 3.61 3.60 -9.72
N TRP A 150 3.27 2.79 -10.71
CA TRP A 150 3.39 1.33 -10.60
C TRP A 150 3.80 0.82 -11.96
N GLY A 151 4.82 -0.02 -11.99
CA GLY A 151 5.33 -0.55 -13.24
C GLY A 151 6.27 -1.70 -13.00
N TRP A 152 6.00 -2.80 -13.68
CA TRP A 152 6.95 -3.89 -13.94
C TRP A 152 7.27 -3.98 -15.44
N GLU A 153 6.77 -3.02 -16.24
CA GLU A 153 6.85 -3.01 -17.70
C GLU A 153 6.58 -4.41 -18.28
N ASP A 154 7.46 -4.93 -19.14
CA ASP A 154 7.41 -6.24 -19.77
C ASP A 154 8.24 -7.32 -19.07
N GLU A 155 8.60 -7.09 -17.80
CA GLU A 155 9.46 -8.02 -17.04
C GLU A 155 8.68 -9.12 -16.32
N ALA A 156 7.36 -9.00 -16.15
CA ALA A 156 6.58 -9.93 -15.34
C ALA A 156 6.14 -11.17 -16.14
N ASP A 157 6.29 -12.37 -15.56
CA ASP A 157 5.80 -13.58 -16.20
C ASP A 157 4.49 -14.10 -15.62
N GLN A 158 4.33 -14.05 -14.30
CA GLN A 158 3.14 -14.58 -13.61
C GLN A 158 2.73 -13.71 -12.42
N VAL A 159 1.48 -13.88 -11.97
CA VAL A 159 0.95 -13.19 -10.79
C VAL A 159 0.57 -14.19 -9.69
N VAL A 160 1.03 -13.92 -8.46
CA VAL A 160 0.50 -14.52 -7.23
C VAL A 160 -0.25 -13.45 -6.47
N MET A 161 -1.53 -13.72 -6.16
CA MET A 161 -2.36 -12.77 -5.42
C MET A 161 -2.45 -13.14 -3.94
N MET A 162 -2.17 -12.17 -3.09
CA MET A 162 -2.35 -12.25 -1.65
C MET A 162 -3.70 -11.68 -1.25
N VAL A 163 -4.45 -12.45 -0.46
CA VAL A 163 -5.72 -12.04 0.12
C VAL A 163 -5.58 -12.03 1.63
N ARG A 164 -5.95 -10.90 2.23
CA ARG A 164 -5.97 -10.68 3.68
C ARG A 164 -7.36 -10.28 4.11
N ASN A 165 -7.72 -10.53 5.36
CA ASN A 165 -8.96 -10.04 5.95
C ASN A 165 -9.10 -8.51 5.75
N ILE A 166 -10.21 -8.07 5.14
CA ILE A 166 -10.46 -6.67 4.79
C ILE A 166 -10.42 -5.76 6.02
N ARG A 167 -10.99 -6.20 7.16
CA ARG A 167 -10.96 -5.45 8.42
C ARG A 167 -9.52 -5.24 8.90
N LYS A 168 -8.70 -6.29 8.89
CA LYS A 168 -7.26 -6.18 9.26
C LYS A 168 -6.49 -5.30 8.28
N SER A 169 -6.81 -5.40 7.00
CA SER A 169 -6.20 -4.56 5.96
C SER A 169 -6.53 -3.08 6.19
N MET A 170 -7.78 -2.74 6.54
CA MET A 170 -8.12 -1.36 6.87
C MET A 170 -7.33 -0.84 8.07
N VAL A 171 -7.18 -1.61 9.14
CA VAL A 171 -6.38 -1.15 10.30
C VAL A 171 -4.91 -0.94 9.89
N GLU A 172 -4.28 -1.96 9.31
CA GLU A 172 -2.85 -1.90 9.04
C GLU A 172 -2.48 -0.91 7.93
N TYR A 173 -3.32 -0.74 6.91
CA TYR A 173 -3.07 0.24 5.85
C TYR A 173 -2.94 1.65 6.43
N HIS A 174 -3.84 2.03 7.32
CA HIS A 174 -3.78 3.35 7.93
C HIS A 174 -2.60 3.48 8.89
N ASP A 175 -2.25 2.42 9.63
CA ASP A 175 -1.05 2.40 10.47
C ASP A 175 0.25 2.55 9.63
N ILE A 176 0.34 1.87 8.48
CA ILE A 176 1.47 2.00 7.54
C ILE A 176 1.55 3.43 7.00
N LEU A 177 0.42 4.02 6.61
CA LEU A 177 0.40 5.40 6.11
C LEU A 177 0.91 6.40 7.15
N TRP A 178 0.58 6.19 8.41
CA TRP A 178 1.16 7.00 9.49
C TRP A 178 2.66 6.74 9.67
N ASP A 179 3.09 5.48 9.68
CA ASP A 179 4.50 5.11 9.86
C ASP A 179 5.39 5.77 8.80
N ILE A 180 4.93 5.83 7.55
CA ILE A 180 5.65 6.46 6.43
C ILE A 180 5.41 7.98 6.34
N GLY A 181 4.86 8.60 7.38
CA GLY A 181 4.65 10.04 7.44
C GLY A 181 3.65 10.57 6.40
N TYR A 182 2.70 9.74 5.98
CA TYR A 182 1.75 10.01 4.90
C TYR A 182 2.44 10.36 3.57
N ALA A 183 3.63 9.79 3.34
CA ALA A 183 4.38 9.98 2.12
C ALA A 183 3.53 9.71 0.87
N LYS A 184 3.70 10.58 -0.13
CA LYS A 184 3.00 10.51 -1.42
C LYS A 184 3.96 10.41 -2.60
N THR A 185 5.26 10.40 -2.30
CA THR A 185 6.36 10.22 -3.25
C THR A 185 7.26 9.11 -2.73
N TRP A 186 7.99 8.47 -3.63
CA TRP A 186 8.97 7.45 -3.27
C TRP A 186 10.05 8.03 -2.35
N GLU A 187 10.54 9.23 -2.66
CA GLU A 187 11.58 9.90 -1.88
C GLU A 187 11.13 10.16 -0.43
N ASP A 188 9.90 10.64 -0.24
CA ASP A 188 9.36 10.88 1.09
C ASP A 188 9.20 9.55 1.86
N ALA A 189 8.69 8.51 1.21
CA ALA A 189 8.44 7.22 1.86
C ALA A 189 9.74 6.59 2.37
N THR A 190 10.82 6.65 1.55
CA THR A 190 12.13 6.11 1.90
C THR A 190 12.74 6.76 3.15
N LEU A 191 12.46 8.04 3.41
CA LEU A 191 12.94 8.74 4.62
C LEU A 191 12.32 8.21 5.92
N PHE A 192 11.19 7.51 5.83
CA PHE A 192 10.44 7.02 6.98
C PHE A 192 10.42 5.49 7.11
N LEU A 193 11.07 4.75 6.21
CA LEU A 193 11.07 3.27 6.25
C LEU A 193 11.60 2.71 7.58
N ASP A 194 12.58 3.35 8.21
CA ASP A 194 13.11 2.93 9.51
C ASP A 194 12.09 3.04 10.65
N ARG A 195 11.02 3.82 10.47
CA ARG A 195 9.92 3.99 11.44
C ARG A 195 8.82 2.95 11.28
N LEU A 196 8.80 2.23 10.16
CA LEU A 196 7.79 1.22 9.89
C LEU A 196 7.73 0.20 11.05
N TYR A 197 6.54 0.03 11.62
CA TYR A 197 6.27 -0.84 12.76
C TYR A 197 7.02 -0.48 14.06
N SER A 198 7.57 0.73 14.20
CA SER A 198 8.35 1.12 15.38
C SER A 198 7.50 1.68 16.52
N GLU A 199 6.49 2.49 16.19
CA GLU A 199 5.62 3.16 17.16
C GLU A 199 4.17 3.03 16.73
N ARG A 200 3.23 3.38 17.60
CA ARG A 200 1.80 3.35 17.26
C ARG A 200 1.34 4.76 16.85
N PRO A 201 0.43 4.89 15.86
CA PRO A 201 -0.17 6.18 15.55
C PRO A 201 -0.88 6.80 16.77
N PRO A 202 -0.67 8.10 17.06
CA PRO A 202 -1.44 8.81 18.08
C PRO A 202 -2.90 8.94 17.64
N LEU A 203 -3.82 8.73 18.58
CA LEU A 203 -5.24 8.58 18.28
C LEU A 203 -5.94 9.88 17.85
N SER A 204 -5.66 11.05 18.43
CA SER A 204 -6.52 12.24 18.22
C SER A 204 -6.61 12.73 16.77
N ASP A 205 -5.53 12.59 16.00
CA ASP A 205 -5.38 13.21 14.67
C ASP A 205 -5.71 12.22 13.54
N PHE A 206 -5.58 10.93 13.83
CA PHE A 206 -5.73 9.82 12.90
C PHE A 206 -7.20 9.50 12.59
N LEU A 207 -8.10 9.68 13.56
CA LEU A 207 -9.45 9.10 13.53
C LEU A 207 -10.34 9.69 12.44
N VAL A 208 -10.32 11.02 12.21
CA VAL A 208 -11.24 11.64 11.25
C VAL A 208 -10.85 11.31 9.82
N TRP A 209 -9.59 11.54 9.45
CA TRP A 209 -9.09 11.23 8.11
C TRP A 209 -9.23 9.75 7.77
N ARG A 210 -8.85 8.87 8.69
CA ARG A 210 -8.97 7.41 8.54
C ARG A 210 -10.42 6.98 8.30
N ASP A 211 -11.35 7.50 9.09
CA ASP A 211 -12.73 7.08 9.05
C ASP A 211 -13.46 7.52 7.77
N GLU A 212 -13.08 8.67 7.20
CA GLU A 212 -13.60 9.13 5.90
C GLU A 212 -13.13 8.23 4.75
N ARG A 213 -11.93 7.65 4.86
CA ARG A 213 -11.35 6.82 3.80
C ARG A 213 -11.81 5.38 3.82
N VAL A 214 -12.05 4.79 4.99
CA VAL A 214 -12.37 3.35 5.12
C VAL A 214 -13.48 2.90 4.16
N LEU A 215 -14.54 3.68 3.99
CA LEU A 215 -15.64 3.30 3.10
C LEU A 215 -15.21 3.24 1.63
N ASP A 216 -14.39 4.20 1.18
CA ASP A 216 -13.83 4.16 -0.18
C ASP A 216 -12.83 3.02 -0.32
N GLU A 217 -11.99 2.78 0.69
CA GLU A 217 -10.98 1.72 0.67
C GLU A 217 -11.61 0.32 0.68
N VAL A 218 -12.83 0.16 1.21
CA VAL A 218 -13.59 -1.08 1.07
C VAL A 218 -13.90 -1.37 -0.39
N ASP A 219 -14.37 -0.37 -1.14
CA ASP A 219 -14.63 -0.50 -2.58
C ASP A 219 -13.32 -0.81 -3.34
N TRP A 220 -12.21 -0.13 -3.00
CA TRP A 220 -10.90 -0.40 -3.57
C TRP A 220 -10.38 -1.81 -3.28
N TYR A 221 -10.62 -2.34 -2.08
CA TYR A 221 -10.23 -3.70 -1.73
C TYR A 221 -10.94 -4.72 -2.62
N GLY A 222 -12.24 -4.57 -2.84
CA GLY A 222 -12.96 -5.50 -3.69
C GLY A 222 -12.67 -5.32 -5.18
N TRP A 223 -12.43 -4.08 -5.61
CA TRP A 223 -11.90 -3.81 -6.94
C TRP A 223 -10.53 -4.44 -7.17
N PHE A 224 -9.60 -4.37 -6.22
CA PHE A 224 -8.28 -5.01 -6.32
C PHE A 224 -8.42 -6.52 -6.65
N ILE A 225 -9.33 -7.21 -5.98
CA ILE A 225 -9.61 -8.63 -6.24
C ILE A 225 -10.20 -8.81 -7.65
N ASP A 226 -11.18 -7.98 -8.02
CA ASP A 226 -11.80 -8.03 -9.34
C ASP A 226 -10.79 -7.84 -10.47
N TYR A 227 -9.92 -6.84 -10.34
CA TYR A 227 -8.88 -6.52 -11.30
C TYR A 227 -8.02 -7.73 -11.63
N TYR A 228 -7.41 -8.38 -10.63
CA TYR A 228 -6.53 -9.52 -10.89
C TYR A 228 -7.31 -10.72 -11.37
N MET A 229 -8.41 -11.07 -10.71
CA MET A 229 -9.19 -12.23 -11.09
C MET A 229 -9.74 -12.14 -12.52
N GLU A 230 -10.03 -10.92 -13.00
CA GLU A 230 -10.49 -10.64 -14.36
C GLU A 230 -9.38 -10.26 -15.35
N GLY A 231 -8.11 -10.40 -14.97
CA GLY A 231 -6.98 -10.20 -15.86
C GLY A 231 -6.76 -8.74 -16.28
N GLY A 232 -7.10 -7.79 -15.41
CA GLY A 232 -6.95 -6.35 -15.62
C GLY A 232 -8.13 -5.68 -16.31
N LEU A 233 -9.32 -6.31 -16.33
CA LEU A 233 -10.52 -5.73 -16.92
C LEU A 233 -10.93 -4.45 -16.21
N LEU A 234 -11.00 -3.32 -16.92
CA LEU A 234 -11.31 -2.01 -16.36
C LEU A 234 -12.76 -1.93 -15.88
N ARG A 235 -12.94 -1.65 -14.58
CA ARG A 235 -14.23 -1.31 -13.98
C ARG A 235 -14.12 -0.02 -13.19
N ASP A 236 -15.27 0.60 -13.01
CA ASP A 236 -15.42 1.63 -12.02
C ASP A 236 -15.37 1.02 -10.61
N ILE A 237 -14.53 1.57 -9.74
CA ILE A 237 -14.25 1.02 -8.41
C ILE A 237 -15.50 1.00 -7.53
N PHE A 238 -16.35 2.01 -7.64
CA PHE A 238 -17.47 2.22 -6.71
C PHE A 238 -18.76 1.51 -7.15
N THR A 239 -18.99 1.37 -8.46
CA THR A 239 -20.19 0.72 -9.01
C THR A 239 -19.92 -0.68 -9.54
N HIS A 240 -18.65 -1.05 -9.72
CA HIS A 240 -18.20 -2.31 -10.32
C HIS A 240 -18.66 -2.54 -11.77
N LYS A 241 -19.20 -1.50 -12.43
CA LYS A 241 -19.57 -1.53 -13.85
C LYS A 241 -18.32 -1.50 -14.72
N LYS A 242 -18.34 -2.17 -15.88
CA LYS A 242 -17.27 -2.03 -16.90
C LYS A 242 -17.13 -0.55 -17.25
N THR A 243 -15.90 -0.07 -17.42
CA THR A 243 -15.69 1.36 -17.65
C THR A 243 -14.75 1.65 -18.81
N THR A 244 -14.77 2.91 -19.27
CA THR A 244 -13.90 3.35 -20.37
C THR A 244 -12.51 3.66 -19.84
N LYS A 245 -11.49 3.58 -20.71
CA LYS A 245 -10.11 3.99 -20.36
C LYS A 245 -10.04 5.42 -19.85
N HIS A 246 -10.86 6.33 -20.41
CA HIS A 246 -10.91 7.71 -19.97
C HIS A 246 -11.38 7.85 -18.52
N HIS A 247 -12.47 7.16 -18.16
CA HIS A 247 -12.98 7.18 -16.79
C HIS A 247 -12.02 6.51 -15.82
N TRP A 248 -11.42 5.38 -16.22
CA TRP A 248 -10.36 4.70 -15.46
C TRP A 248 -9.18 5.64 -15.14
N ASP A 249 -8.69 6.38 -16.13
CA ASP A 249 -7.59 7.33 -15.93
C ASP A 249 -7.95 8.47 -14.96
N MET A 250 -9.23 8.82 -14.85
CA MET A 250 -9.71 9.77 -13.85
C MET A 250 -9.75 9.14 -12.46
N LEU A 251 -10.24 7.90 -12.34
CA LEU A 251 -10.30 7.15 -11.08
C LEU A 251 -8.91 6.93 -10.46
N MET A 252 -7.89 6.67 -11.29
CA MET A 252 -6.49 6.52 -10.86
C MET A 252 -5.82 7.84 -10.48
N MET A 253 -6.54 8.97 -10.52
CA MET A 253 -6.07 10.29 -10.10
C MET A 253 -6.96 10.86 -8.98
N PRO A 254 -7.05 10.19 -7.80
CA PRO A 254 -7.95 10.60 -6.72
C PRO A 254 -7.62 12.00 -6.17
N THR A 255 -6.41 12.49 -6.44
CA THR A 255 -5.97 13.83 -5.99
C THR A 255 -6.28 14.94 -6.98
N VAL A 256 -6.89 14.61 -8.11
CA VAL A 256 -7.33 15.57 -9.13
C VAL A 256 -8.84 15.72 -9.09
N TYR A 257 -9.56 14.60 -9.02
CA TYR A 257 -11.02 14.54 -9.10
C TYR A 257 -11.64 14.13 -7.77
N THR A 258 -12.76 14.76 -7.43
CA THR A 258 -13.59 14.38 -6.29
C THR A 258 -14.49 13.19 -6.64
N ARG A 259 -14.98 12.47 -5.63
CA ARG A 259 -15.91 11.35 -5.82
C ARG A 259 -17.15 11.71 -6.66
N ALA A 260 -17.69 12.92 -6.47
CA ALA A 260 -18.85 13.38 -7.25
C ALA A 260 -18.52 13.72 -8.72
N GLU A 261 -17.29 14.14 -9.01
CA GLU A 261 -16.80 14.36 -10.38
C GLU A 261 -16.50 13.04 -11.10
N LEU A 262 -16.28 11.96 -10.35
CA LEU A 262 -16.05 10.60 -10.82
C LEU A 262 -17.34 9.77 -10.89
N ASP A 263 -18.50 10.41 -10.84
CA ASP A 263 -19.77 9.70 -10.98
C ASP A 263 -19.83 8.98 -12.34
N TYR A 264 -20.11 7.68 -12.30
CA TYR A 264 -20.10 6.84 -13.50
C TYR A 264 -21.10 7.35 -14.54
N ASP A 265 -22.32 7.69 -14.13
CA ASP A 265 -23.38 8.07 -15.06
C ASP A 265 -23.12 9.46 -15.64
N LEU A 266 -22.39 10.33 -14.92
CA LEU A 266 -21.91 11.62 -15.42
C LEU A 266 -20.83 11.49 -16.50
N ILE A 267 -19.85 10.60 -16.32
CA ILE A 267 -18.68 10.50 -17.21
C ILE A 267 -18.91 9.50 -18.36
N VAL A 268 -19.51 8.35 -18.06
CA VAL A 268 -19.74 7.26 -19.01
C VAL A 268 -21.14 7.31 -19.61
N GLY A 269 -22.14 7.69 -18.81
CA GLY A 269 -23.56 7.65 -19.19
C GLY A 269 -24.26 6.37 -18.72
N ALA A 270 -25.43 6.53 -18.11
CA ALA A 270 -26.20 5.43 -17.49
C ALA A 270 -26.56 4.29 -18.48
N ASP A 271 -26.85 4.64 -19.73
CA ASP A 271 -27.29 3.71 -20.78
C ASP A 271 -26.17 3.31 -21.76
N THR A 272 -24.93 3.74 -21.50
CA THR A 272 -23.80 3.45 -22.38
C THR A 272 -23.38 2.00 -22.24
N VAL A 273 -23.41 1.25 -23.34
CA VAL A 273 -22.82 -0.09 -23.41
C VAL A 273 -21.30 0.06 -23.53
N VAL A 274 -20.59 -0.38 -22.50
CA VAL A 274 -19.12 -0.34 -22.46
C VAL A 274 -18.57 -1.70 -22.85
N GLU A 275 -17.75 -1.71 -23.89
CA GLU A 275 -16.98 -2.90 -24.31
C GLU A 275 -15.87 -3.23 -23.32
N ASP A 276 -15.41 -4.49 -23.33
CA ASP A 276 -14.29 -4.91 -22.49
C ASP A 276 -13.02 -4.16 -22.87
N ALA A 277 -12.45 -3.47 -21.89
CA ALA A 277 -11.16 -2.80 -21.98
C ALA A 277 -10.27 -3.31 -20.85
N TYR A 278 -9.00 -3.55 -21.14
CA TYR A 278 -8.04 -4.10 -20.20
C TYR A 278 -6.92 -3.08 -19.93
N ASP A 279 -6.40 -3.11 -18.71
CA ASP A 279 -5.25 -2.31 -18.34
C ASP A 279 -3.99 -2.75 -19.12
N PRO A 280 -3.29 -1.83 -19.81
CA PRO A 280 -2.05 -2.16 -20.50
C PRO A 280 -0.98 -2.81 -19.61
N HIS A 281 -0.92 -2.50 -18.31
CA HIS A 281 0.04 -3.14 -17.40
C HIS A 281 -0.22 -4.64 -17.24
N CYS A 282 -1.44 -5.10 -17.52
CA CYS A 282 -1.75 -6.52 -17.52
C CYS A 282 -1.42 -7.23 -18.83
N ALA A 283 -1.36 -6.48 -19.93
CA ALA A 283 -0.99 -7.05 -21.22
C ALA A 283 0.50 -7.40 -21.31
N THR A 284 1.31 -6.88 -20.39
CA THR A 284 2.76 -7.11 -20.35
C THR A 284 3.17 -8.29 -19.48
N VAL A 285 2.24 -8.94 -18.79
CA VAL A 285 2.50 -10.16 -18.02
C VAL A 285 2.44 -11.39 -18.95
N THR A 286 3.53 -12.16 -19.06
CA THR A 286 3.65 -13.28 -20.02
C THR A 286 2.49 -14.30 -19.95
N GLU A 287 2.14 -14.81 -18.76
CA GLU A 287 1.01 -15.74 -18.55
C GLU A 287 -0.34 -15.02 -18.34
N GLY A 288 -0.34 -13.69 -18.46
CA GLY A 288 -1.47 -12.82 -18.15
C GLY A 288 -1.59 -12.47 -16.68
N CYS A 289 -2.41 -11.47 -16.39
CA CYS A 289 -2.59 -10.93 -15.04
C CYS A 289 -3.41 -11.80 -14.09
N ALA A 290 -4.15 -12.78 -14.60
CA ALA A 290 -4.97 -13.62 -13.74
C ALA A 290 -4.06 -14.42 -12.81
N PRO A 291 -4.29 -14.40 -11.48
CA PRO A 291 -3.36 -14.98 -10.56
C PRO A 291 -3.32 -16.49 -10.75
N VAL A 292 -2.11 -17.03 -10.80
CA VAL A 292 -1.89 -18.47 -10.89
C VAL A 292 -2.11 -19.19 -9.56
N ALA A 293 -1.98 -18.44 -8.47
CA ALA A 293 -2.25 -18.90 -7.11
C ALA A 293 -2.79 -17.75 -6.27
N VAL A 294 -3.61 -18.12 -5.29
CA VAL A 294 -4.15 -17.20 -4.28
C VAL A 294 -3.66 -17.66 -2.92
N ILE A 295 -2.93 -16.80 -2.23
CA ILE A 295 -2.31 -17.06 -0.94
C ILE A 295 -3.05 -16.25 0.13
N SER A 296 -3.34 -16.89 1.27
CA SER A 296 -3.94 -16.24 2.43
C SER A 296 -2.88 -15.78 3.43
N ALA A 297 -2.95 -14.50 3.80
CA ALA A 297 -2.13 -13.93 4.87
C ALA A 297 -2.39 -14.66 6.21
N GLU A 298 -3.66 -14.88 6.52
CA GLU A 298 -4.12 -15.53 7.74
C GLU A 298 -3.65 -16.98 7.81
N ASN A 299 -3.82 -17.75 6.73
CA ASN A 299 -3.36 -19.14 6.71
C ASN A 299 -1.85 -19.22 6.83
N LEU A 300 -1.10 -18.34 6.15
CA LEU A 300 0.36 -18.38 6.18
C LEU A 300 0.92 -18.18 7.59
N ARG A 301 0.21 -17.42 8.45
CA ARG A 301 0.58 -17.21 9.86
C ARG A 301 -0.04 -18.21 10.83
N ASP A 302 -0.93 -19.06 10.36
CA ASP A 302 -1.64 -20.05 11.17
C ASP A 302 -0.73 -21.24 11.46
N TYR A 303 -0.60 -21.64 12.73
CA TYR A 303 0.28 -22.75 13.14
C TYR A 303 -0.14 -24.12 12.58
N THR A 304 -1.38 -24.26 12.12
CA THR A 304 -1.91 -25.50 11.56
C THR A 304 -1.94 -25.48 10.04
N ARG A 305 -2.19 -24.31 9.42
CA ARG A 305 -2.34 -24.14 7.97
C ARG A 305 -1.12 -23.55 7.28
N GLY A 306 -0.22 -22.90 8.03
CA GLY A 306 0.88 -22.09 7.50
C GLY A 306 1.87 -22.87 6.66
N LYS A 307 2.29 -24.05 7.12
CA LYS A 307 3.16 -24.96 6.36
C LYS A 307 2.57 -25.35 5.00
N ALA A 308 1.27 -25.65 4.96
CA ALA A 308 0.58 -25.96 3.70
C ALA A 308 0.49 -24.74 2.77
N GLU A 309 0.34 -23.54 3.32
CA GLU A 309 0.34 -22.29 2.55
C GLU A 309 1.76 -21.97 2.03
N THR A 310 2.84 -22.24 2.77
CA THR A 310 4.23 -22.19 2.28
C THR A 310 4.47 -23.21 1.17
N ALA A 311 3.94 -24.44 1.30
CA ALA A 311 4.05 -25.44 0.25
C ALA A 311 3.36 -25.01 -1.05
N LEU A 312 2.24 -24.28 -0.97
CA LEU A 312 1.59 -23.69 -2.13
C LEU A 312 2.53 -22.68 -2.83
N ILE A 313 3.22 -21.83 -2.08
CA ILE A 313 4.24 -20.90 -2.62
C ILE A 313 5.36 -21.67 -3.31
N GLY A 314 5.96 -22.66 -2.65
CA GLY A 314 7.04 -23.47 -3.22
C GLY A 314 6.63 -24.18 -4.51
N ASN A 315 5.41 -24.71 -4.56
CA ASN A 315 4.86 -25.36 -5.76
C ASN A 315 4.65 -24.39 -6.92
N VAL A 316 4.26 -23.13 -6.66
CA VAL A 316 4.16 -22.11 -7.73
C VAL A 316 5.54 -21.82 -8.32
N LEU A 317 6.56 -21.68 -7.48
CA LEU A 317 7.92 -21.41 -7.93
C LEU A 317 8.52 -22.59 -8.71
N LYS A 318 8.19 -23.83 -8.35
CA LYS A 318 8.65 -25.03 -9.07
C LYS A 318 8.04 -25.23 -10.47
N ARG A 319 7.09 -24.40 -10.91
CA ARG A 319 6.43 -24.55 -12.23
C ARG A 319 7.32 -24.26 -13.44
N ASP A 320 8.31 -23.39 -13.29
CA ASP A 320 9.24 -22.99 -14.35
C ASP A 320 10.67 -23.17 -13.86
N SER A 321 11.54 -23.81 -14.64
CA SER A 321 12.92 -24.11 -14.25
C SER A 321 13.77 -22.86 -14.02
N ARG A 322 13.46 -21.73 -14.68
CA ARG A 322 14.19 -20.45 -14.54
C ARG A 322 14.19 -19.91 -13.10
N ILE A 323 13.21 -20.29 -12.27
CA ILE A 323 13.20 -20.01 -10.82
C ILE A 323 13.17 -21.30 -9.99
N GLY A 324 12.50 -22.35 -10.49
CA GLY A 324 12.30 -23.62 -9.81
C GLY A 324 13.58 -24.38 -9.48
N ASP A 325 14.63 -24.22 -10.29
CA ASP A 325 15.95 -24.81 -10.04
C ASP A 325 16.65 -24.18 -8.83
N TYR A 326 16.21 -22.99 -8.39
CA TYR A 326 16.72 -22.32 -7.20
C TYR A 326 15.91 -22.61 -5.93
N VAL A 327 14.74 -23.24 -6.06
CA VAL A 327 13.88 -23.57 -4.92
C VAL A 327 14.47 -24.75 -4.14
N ILE A 328 14.77 -24.52 -2.85
CA ILE A 328 15.23 -25.52 -1.88
C ILE A 328 14.32 -26.76 -1.82
N GLU A 329 14.87 -27.90 -1.42
CA GLU A 329 14.15 -29.18 -1.40
C GLU A 329 12.89 -29.12 -0.53
N GLN A 330 11.83 -29.76 -1.02
CA GLN A 330 10.50 -29.73 -0.41
C GLN A 330 10.47 -30.17 1.05
N GLU A 331 11.37 -31.08 1.46
CA GLU A 331 11.46 -31.56 2.84
C GLU A 331 11.79 -30.45 3.85
N THR A 332 12.38 -29.33 3.39
CA THR A 332 12.78 -28.21 4.26
C THR A 332 11.74 -27.11 4.39
N TRP A 333 10.68 -27.11 3.56
CA TRP A 333 9.73 -26.00 3.48
C TRP A 333 9.02 -25.74 4.81
N ASP A 334 8.72 -26.80 5.56
CA ASP A 334 8.14 -26.71 6.90
C ASP A 334 9.07 -26.02 7.89
N CYS A 335 10.38 -26.28 7.80
CA CYS A 335 11.38 -25.63 8.62
C CYS A 335 11.55 -24.15 8.24
N ILE A 336 11.53 -23.81 6.94
CA ILE A 336 11.55 -22.42 6.48
C ILE A 336 10.37 -21.63 7.06
N TRP A 337 9.18 -22.24 7.04
CA TRP A 337 8.01 -21.65 7.66
C TRP A 337 8.23 -21.42 9.16
N SER A 338 8.74 -22.42 9.90
CA SER A 338 9.02 -22.29 11.33
C SER A 338 10.04 -21.19 11.64
N GLU A 339 11.12 -21.07 10.87
CA GLU A 339 12.11 -20.01 11.06
C GLU A 339 11.52 -18.61 10.87
N LEU A 340 10.74 -18.41 9.81
CA LEU A 340 10.18 -17.10 9.49
C LEU A 340 8.98 -16.73 10.39
N ILE A 341 8.10 -17.68 10.69
CA ILE A 341 6.83 -17.42 11.37
C ILE A 341 6.92 -17.67 12.88
N GLU A 342 7.40 -18.84 13.30
CA GLU A 342 7.45 -19.20 14.73
C GLU A 342 8.62 -18.52 15.44
N ASN A 343 9.78 -18.50 14.79
CA ASN A 343 11.01 -17.92 15.34
C ASN A 343 11.18 -16.44 14.98
N GLY A 344 10.28 -15.87 14.17
CA GLY A 344 10.27 -14.46 13.81
C GLY A 344 11.54 -14.00 13.08
N ARG A 345 12.19 -14.89 12.32
CA ARG A 345 13.32 -14.48 11.48
C ARG A 345 12.83 -13.67 10.28
N GLY A 346 13.66 -12.75 9.82
CA GLY A 346 13.38 -11.92 8.64
C GLY A 346 13.16 -10.46 8.97
N LEU A 347 12.34 -9.80 8.15
CA LEU A 347 12.04 -8.37 8.27
C LEU A 347 10.95 -8.13 9.32
N LYS A 348 11.00 -6.96 9.96
CA LYS A 348 9.93 -6.51 10.86
C LYS A 348 8.57 -6.50 10.16
N THR A 349 7.54 -6.86 10.90
CA THR A 349 6.14 -6.92 10.52
C THR A 349 5.30 -6.14 11.53
N VAL A 350 4.00 -6.01 11.27
CA VAL A 350 3.06 -5.37 12.21
C VAL A 350 3.08 -6.01 13.61
N TYR A 351 3.42 -7.29 13.69
CA TYR A 351 3.47 -8.05 14.95
C TYR A 351 4.70 -7.74 15.79
N ASP A 352 5.71 -7.09 15.22
CA ASP A 352 6.93 -6.66 15.92
C ASP A 352 6.76 -5.30 16.61
N ARG A 353 5.58 -4.69 16.53
CA ARG A 353 5.27 -3.46 17.27
C ARG A 353 5.39 -3.71 18.78
N PRO A 354 6.06 -2.83 19.55
CA PRO A 354 6.28 -3.04 20.99
C PRO A 354 5.01 -3.14 21.83
N THR A 355 3.92 -2.58 21.34
CA THR A 355 2.60 -2.63 21.98
C THR A 355 1.69 -3.57 21.21
N PRO A 356 0.89 -4.42 21.89
CA PRO A 356 -0.11 -5.25 21.23
C PRO A 356 -0.99 -4.43 20.29
N GLU A 357 -1.40 -5.05 19.18
CA GLU A 357 -2.38 -4.47 18.25
C GLU A 357 -3.61 -4.06 19.05
N ALA A 358 -3.98 -2.79 18.95
CA ALA A 358 -5.21 -2.37 19.58
C ALA A 358 -6.38 -2.93 18.81
N GLU A 359 -7.28 -3.59 19.53
CA GLU A 359 -8.58 -3.93 19.00
C GLU A 359 -9.37 -2.62 18.82
N TYR A 360 -9.27 -2.06 17.62
CA TYR A 360 -10.22 -1.04 17.18
C TYR A 360 -11.52 -1.71 16.79
N ASN A 361 -12.63 -1.12 17.21
CA ASN A 361 -13.94 -1.51 16.72
C ASN A 361 -14.28 -0.72 15.46
N PHE A 362 -15.13 -1.27 14.62
CA PHE A 362 -15.73 -0.54 13.51
C PHE A 362 -17.20 -0.22 13.79
N SER A 363 -17.63 0.95 13.35
CA SER A 363 -19.04 1.33 13.36
C SER A 363 -19.88 0.41 12.47
N ALA A 364 -21.17 0.30 12.78
CA ALA A 364 -22.10 -0.57 12.06
C ALA A 364 -22.05 -0.33 10.55
N GLU A 365 -22.06 0.93 10.11
CA GLU A 365 -22.07 1.28 8.68
C GLU A 365 -20.80 0.80 7.93
N MET A 366 -19.64 0.80 8.59
CA MET A 366 -18.39 0.32 8.00
C MET A 366 -18.37 -1.20 7.93
N LEU A 367 -18.82 -1.88 9.00
CA LEU A 367 -18.93 -3.34 9.01
C LEU A 367 -19.93 -3.82 7.94
N GLU A 368 -21.07 -3.15 7.80
CA GLU A 368 -22.05 -3.40 6.74
C GLU A 368 -21.46 -3.19 5.35
N ALA A 369 -20.70 -2.12 5.13
CA ALA A 369 -20.01 -1.88 3.86
C ALA A 369 -19.04 -3.02 3.52
N MET A 370 -18.21 -3.45 4.48
CA MET A 370 -17.31 -4.60 4.30
C MET A 370 -18.07 -5.88 3.98
N ILE A 371 -19.15 -6.17 4.71
CA ILE A 371 -19.98 -7.37 4.49
C ILE A 371 -20.61 -7.35 3.10
N ASN A 372 -21.13 -6.21 2.66
CA ASN A 372 -21.73 -6.05 1.34
C ASN A 372 -20.71 -6.31 0.23
N GLU A 373 -19.52 -5.73 0.36
CA GLU A 373 -18.46 -5.90 -0.64
C GLU A 373 -17.93 -7.34 -0.69
N LEU A 374 -17.72 -7.97 0.47
CA LEU A 374 -17.36 -9.39 0.53
C LEU A 374 -18.47 -10.28 -0.05
N SER A 375 -19.75 -9.98 0.23
CA SER A 375 -20.89 -10.73 -0.29
C SER A 375 -21.00 -10.61 -1.82
N ARG A 376 -20.69 -9.44 -2.38
CA ARG A 376 -20.64 -9.21 -3.83
C ARG A 376 -19.59 -10.11 -4.49
N LEU A 377 -18.35 -10.09 -3.97
CA LEU A 377 -17.24 -10.91 -4.47
C LEU A 377 -17.53 -12.40 -4.36
N ILE A 378 -18.00 -12.86 -3.19
CA ILE A 378 -18.38 -14.27 -2.95
C ILE A 378 -19.44 -14.69 -3.97
N THR A 379 -20.47 -13.87 -4.18
CA THR A 379 -21.55 -14.15 -5.14
C THR A 379 -21.00 -14.27 -6.56
N LYS A 380 -20.15 -13.34 -6.99
CA LYS A 380 -19.55 -13.33 -8.34
C LYS A 380 -18.66 -14.55 -8.57
N TYR A 381 -17.73 -14.82 -7.65
CA TYR A 381 -16.71 -15.86 -7.84
C TYR A 381 -17.20 -17.28 -7.52
N SER A 382 -18.33 -17.43 -6.83
CA SER A 382 -19.02 -18.72 -6.68
C SER A 382 -19.94 -19.07 -7.86
N ALA A 383 -20.18 -18.13 -8.77
CA ALA A 383 -21.00 -18.35 -9.96
C ALA A 383 -20.20 -18.88 -11.15
N SER A 384 -20.90 -19.42 -12.15
CA SER A 384 -20.30 -19.80 -13.43
C SER A 384 -19.86 -18.54 -14.22
N PRO A 385 -18.70 -18.56 -14.91
CA PRO A 385 -17.77 -19.68 -15.06
C PRO A 385 -16.70 -19.77 -13.96
N TRP A 386 -16.68 -18.84 -13.01
CA TRP A 386 -15.62 -18.69 -12.00
C TRP A 386 -15.48 -19.89 -11.08
N ASN A 387 -16.57 -20.52 -10.69
CA ASN A 387 -16.60 -21.67 -9.80
C ASN A 387 -15.82 -22.91 -10.30
N THR A 388 -15.40 -22.92 -11.58
CA THR A 388 -14.52 -23.96 -12.13
C THR A 388 -13.03 -23.68 -11.91
N LYS A 389 -12.65 -22.43 -11.57
CA LYS A 389 -11.26 -22.03 -11.34
C LYS A 389 -10.86 -22.26 -9.88
N ILE A 390 -9.75 -22.97 -9.66
CA ILE A 390 -9.21 -23.23 -8.32
C ILE A 390 -8.93 -21.93 -7.56
N THR A 391 -8.39 -20.92 -8.25
CA THR A 391 -8.07 -19.61 -7.66
C THR A 391 -9.33 -18.86 -7.20
N ALA A 392 -10.41 -18.89 -7.98
CA ALA A 392 -11.69 -18.31 -7.59
C ALA A 392 -12.30 -19.05 -6.39
N ASN A 393 -12.25 -20.38 -6.38
CA ASN A 393 -12.73 -21.18 -5.25
C ASN A 393 -11.95 -20.89 -3.96
N LYS A 394 -10.62 -20.70 -4.07
CA LYS A 394 -9.78 -20.26 -2.94
C LYS A 394 -10.18 -18.87 -2.45
N VAL A 395 -10.39 -17.90 -3.35
CA VAL A 395 -10.90 -16.56 -2.98
C VAL A 395 -12.21 -16.67 -2.22
N VAL A 396 -13.20 -17.40 -2.77
CA VAL A 396 -14.52 -17.57 -2.13
C VAL A 396 -14.39 -18.15 -0.72
N ALA A 397 -13.55 -19.17 -0.52
CA ALA A 397 -13.32 -19.77 0.79
C ALA A 397 -12.79 -18.73 1.79
N LEU A 398 -11.74 -17.99 1.42
CA LEU A 398 -11.13 -16.96 2.28
C LEU A 398 -12.10 -15.82 2.60
N LEU A 399 -12.80 -15.29 1.59
CA LEU A 399 -13.74 -14.20 1.80
C LEU A 399 -14.94 -14.63 2.66
N THR A 400 -15.36 -15.89 2.60
CA THR A 400 -16.42 -16.44 3.44
C THR A 400 -15.99 -16.49 4.91
N GLU A 401 -14.76 -16.93 5.20
CA GLU A 401 -14.17 -16.88 6.54
C GLU A 401 -14.13 -15.42 7.04
N HIS A 402 -13.63 -14.49 6.22
CA HIS A 402 -13.53 -13.07 6.58
C HIS A 402 -14.90 -12.44 6.86
N ARG A 403 -15.90 -12.70 6.01
CA ARG A 403 -17.26 -12.18 6.18
C ARG A 403 -17.90 -12.66 7.47
N THR A 404 -17.67 -13.92 7.84
CA THR A 404 -18.21 -14.50 9.07
C THR A 404 -17.71 -13.76 10.31
N LEU A 405 -16.39 -13.51 10.39
CA LEU A 405 -15.79 -12.77 11.50
C LEU A 405 -16.32 -11.32 11.60
N ILE A 406 -16.52 -10.66 10.45
CA ILE A 406 -17.04 -9.28 10.42
C ILE A 406 -18.53 -9.25 10.81
N GLN A 407 -19.30 -10.27 10.41
CA GLN A 407 -20.70 -10.40 10.83
C GLN A 407 -20.82 -10.60 12.34
N GLU A 408 -19.95 -11.41 12.95
CA GLU A 408 -19.91 -11.59 14.40
C GLU A 408 -19.62 -10.26 15.14
N GLU A 409 -18.67 -9.46 14.63
CA GLU A 409 -18.40 -8.12 15.18
C GLU A 409 -19.62 -7.19 15.07
N LEU A 410 -20.32 -7.21 13.93
CA LEU A 410 -21.53 -6.43 13.72
C LEU A 410 -22.66 -6.87 14.67
N ASP A 411 -22.86 -8.17 14.85
CA ASP A 411 -23.88 -8.72 15.74
C ASP A 411 -23.60 -8.37 17.21
N ASP A 412 -22.34 -8.39 17.63
CA ASP A 412 -21.90 -7.95 18.97
C ASP A 412 -22.16 -6.46 19.19
N LEU A 413 -21.88 -5.64 18.18
CA LEU A 413 -22.12 -4.20 18.20
C LEU A 413 -23.60 -3.88 18.34
N LEU A 414 -24.44 -4.49 17.50
CA LEU A 414 -25.89 -4.26 17.48
C LEU A 414 -26.57 -4.78 18.76
N ALA A 415 -26.04 -5.85 19.37
CA ALA A 415 -26.50 -6.36 20.65
C ALA A 415 -26.01 -5.55 21.86
N GLY A 416 -25.16 -4.53 21.64
CA GLY A 416 -24.55 -3.75 22.72
C GLY A 416 -23.52 -4.53 23.55
N ARG A 417 -23.08 -5.71 23.07
CA ARG A 417 -21.98 -6.47 23.69
C ARG A 417 -20.63 -5.80 23.43
N ARG A 418 -20.50 -5.12 22.29
CA ARG A 418 -19.35 -4.30 21.91
C ARG A 418 -19.74 -2.82 21.92
N VAL A 419 -19.03 -2.00 22.68
CA VAL A 419 -19.32 -0.57 22.85
C VAL A 419 -18.26 0.27 22.15
N LEU A 420 -18.69 1.08 21.19
CA LEU A 420 -17.81 1.99 20.46
C LEU A 420 -17.36 3.17 21.33
N THR A 421 -16.07 3.47 21.29
CA THR A 421 -15.41 4.61 21.92
C THR A 421 -15.00 5.65 20.88
N GLU A 422 -14.54 6.82 21.30
CA GLU A 422 -13.99 7.84 20.39
C GLU A 422 -12.71 7.38 19.67
N LYS A 423 -12.07 6.30 20.14
CA LYS A 423 -10.84 5.75 19.55
C LYS A 423 -11.11 4.76 18.41
N ASP A 424 -12.36 4.36 18.24
CA ASP A 424 -12.79 3.36 17.26
C ASP A 424 -13.00 3.98 15.88
N PHE A 425 -13.21 3.15 14.86
CA PHE A 425 -13.55 3.58 13.50
C PHE A 425 -15.01 3.98 13.45
N LEU A 426 -15.26 5.29 13.48
CA LEU A 426 -16.59 5.89 13.48
C LEU A 426 -16.88 6.50 12.12
N GLY A 427 -17.71 5.82 11.32
CA GLY A 427 -18.12 6.36 10.04
C GLY A 427 -18.96 7.64 10.16
N PRO A 428 -19.25 8.30 9.02
CA PRO A 428 -19.94 9.58 9.00
C PRO A 428 -21.29 9.58 9.73
N LYS A 429 -22.11 8.53 9.57
CA LYS A 429 -23.43 8.43 10.21
C LYS A 429 -23.29 8.22 11.70
N GLU A 430 -22.35 7.39 12.14
CA GLU A 430 -22.13 7.17 13.58
C GLU A 430 -21.62 8.45 14.27
N ARG A 431 -20.74 9.21 13.62
CA ARG A 431 -20.28 10.51 14.12
C ARG A 431 -21.42 11.52 14.22
N GLU A 432 -22.25 11.61 13.18
CA GLU A 432 -23.43 12.48 13.20
C GLU A 432 -24.40 12.11 14.33
N ARG A 433 -24.69 10.82 14.51
CA ARG A 433 -25.53 10.32 15.61
C ARG A 433 -24.99 10.75 16.97
N ARG A 434 -23.68 10.62 17.21
CA ARG A 434 -23.03 11.05 18.47
C ARG A 434 -23.08 12.56 18.69
N ARG A 435 -22.89 13.35 17.63
CA ARG A 435 -23.01 14.82 17.71
C ARG A 435 -24.42 15.25 18.12
N ASN A 436 -25.44 14.59 17.58
CA ASN A 436 -26.83 14.87 17.92
C ASN A 436 -27.13 14.53 19.39
N LEU A 437 -26.72 13.34 19.86
CA LEU A 437 -26.87 12.93 21.27
C LEU A 437 -26.14 13.86 22.25
N THR A 438 -24.95 14.34 21.87
CA THR A 438 -24.19 15.27 22.70
C THR A 438 -24.87 16.64 22.78
N SER A 439 -25.50 17.08 21.70
CA SER A 439 -26.23 18.35 21.64
C SER A 439 -27.49 18.30 22.50
N GLU A 440 -28.26 17.21 22.43
CA GLU A 440 -29.45 16.98 23.27
C GLU A 440 -29.10 16.96 24.78
N ASN A 441 -27.97 16.35 25.15
CA ASN A 441 -27.52 16.32 26.54
C ASN A 441 -27.01 17.69 27.06
N LYS A 442 -26.52 18.56 26.16
CA LYS A 442 -26.04 19.90 26.54
C LYS A 442 -27.16 20.90 26.77
N GLU A 443 -28.33 20.72 26.17
CA GLU A 443 -29.50 21.60 26.41
C GLU A 443 -30.04 21.53 27.86
N GLY A 444 -29.60 20.55 28.67
CA GLY A 444 -29.93 20.43 30.09
C GLY A 444 -28.81 20.75 31.08
N ALA A 445 -27.58 21.02 30.62
CA ALA A 445 -26.42 21.20 31.50
C ALA A 445 -25.99 22.67 31.59
N THR A 446 -25.97 23.23 32.81
CA THR A 446 -25.41 24.56 33.10
C THR A 446 -23.93 24.62 32.66
N PRO A 447 -23.49 25.70 31.99
CA PRO A 447 -22.15 25.78 31.43
C PRO A 447 -21.11 25.83 32.55
N THR A 448 -20.39 24.74 32.76
CA THR A 448 -19.16 24.71 33.56
C THR A 448 -17.99 25.15 32.67
N THR A 449 -17.25 26.14 33.12
CA THR A 449 -16.29 26.96 32.37
C THR A 449 -14.93 26.31 32.06
N ASP A 450 -14.73 25.02 32.32
CA ASP A 450 -13.37 24.42 32.35
C ASP A 450 -13.12 23.31 31.31
N GLN A 451 -13.85 23.27 30.20
CA GLN A 451 -13.40 22.48 29.04
C GLN A 451 -12.46 23.36 28.19
N GLU A 452 -11.18 23.39 28.58
CA GLU A 452 -10.10 23.81 27.68
C GLU A 452 -10.24 23.01 26.38
N GLY A 453 -10.54 23.74 25.30
CA GLY A 453 -10.99 23.19 24.04
C GLY A 453 -10.02 22.17 23.46
N GLU A 454 -10.49 20.94 23.34
CA GLU A 454 -9.95 19.98 22.40
C GLU A 454 -9.99 20.63 21.02
N LYS A 455 -8.82 21.06 20.55
CA LYS A 455 -8.70 21.78 19.28
C LYS A 455 -9.09 20.84 18.17
N ASP A 456 -10.19 21.16 17.48
CA ASP A 456 -10.63 20.44 16.30
C ASP A 456 -9.66 20.70 15.13
N TYR A 457 -8.68 19.81 14.98
CA TYR A 457 -7.71 19.84 13.88
C TYR A 457 -8.22 19.11 12.62
N SER A 458 -9.47 18.60 12.58
CA SER A 458 -10.03 18.02 11.35
C SER A 458 -10.00 19.04 10.21
N ARG A 459 -10.28 20.31 10.52
CA ARG A 459 -10.14 21.43 9.59
C ARG A 459 -8.71 21.64 9.12
N TYR A 460 -7.71 21.36 9.94
CA TYR A 460 -6.30 21.47 9.57
C TYR A 460 -5.92 20.39 8.56
N PHE A 461 -6.27 19.13 8.79
CA PHE A 461 -5.99 18.04 7.85
C PHE A 461 -6.81 18.16 6.58
N PHE A 462 -8.11 18.49 6.68
CA PHE A 462 -8.92 18.78 5.50
C PHE A 462 -8.35 19.97 4.73
N ALA A 463 -7.91 21.05 5.39
CA ALA A 463 -7.25 22.16 4.72
C ALA A 463 -5.88 21.78 4.14
N MET A 464 -5.15 20.87 4.78
CA MET A 464 -3.87 20.37 4.30
C MET A 464 -4.07 19.50 3.06
N ASP A 465 -5.03 18.57 3.07
CA ASP A 465 -5.43 17.77 1.92
C ASP A 465 -5.96 18.68 0.81
N GLN A 466 -6.85 19.63 1.09
CA GLN A 466 -7.31 20.62 0.10
C GLN A 466 -6.16 21.43 -0.49
N LYS A 467 -5.20 21.86 0.34
CA LYS A 467 -4.03 22.60 -0.12
C LYS A 467 -3.09 21.72 -0.94
N LEU A 468 -2.90 20.46 -0.56
CA LEU A 468 -2.12 19.48 -1.32
C LEU A 468 -2.80 19.15 -2.65
N LEU A 469 -4.12 18.98 -2.65
CA LEU A 469 -4.96 18.82 -3.85
C LEU A 469 -4.81 20.04 -4.76
N GLU A 470 -4.84 21.26 -4.21
CA GLU A 470 -4.66 22.49 -4.98
C GLU A 470 -3.26 22.59 -5.60
N VAL A 471 -2.21 22.30 -4.82
CA VAL A 471 -0.82 22.27 -5.30
C VAL A 471 -0.67 21.23 -6.43
N ARG A 472 -1.20 20.01 -6.26
CA ARG A 472 -1.17 18.98 -7.30
C ARG A 472 -1.96 19.38 -8.54
N ARG A 473 -3.15 19.96 -8.39
CA ARG A 473 -3.94 20.47 -9.52
C ARG A 473 -3.15 21.50 -10.31
N ILE A 474 -2.41 22.38 -9.64
CA ILE A 474 -1.53 23.36 -10.27
C ILE A 474 -0.40 22.65 -11.03
N ASP A 475 0.29 21.69 -10.41
CA ASP A 475 1.44 21.03 -11.03
C ASP A 475 1.05 20.10 -12.18
N THR A 476 -0.07 19.37 -12.06
CA THR A 476 -0.65 18.59 -13.17
C THR A 476 -1.05 19.50 -14.32
N ARG A 477 -1.70 20.65 -14.06
CA ARG A 477 -2.02 21.63 -15.11
C ARG A 477 -0.77 22.17 -15.78
N LYS A 478 0.30 22.45 -15.04
CA LYS A 478 1.60 22.85 -15.62
C LYS A 478 2.20 21.75 -16.48
N SER A 479 2.18 20.50 -16.02
CA SER A 479 2.68 19.33 -16.76
C SER A 479 1.90 19.11 -18.06
N LEU A 480 0.56 19.14 -18.02
CA LEU A 480 -0.29 19.04 -19.20
C LEU A 480 -0.06 20.20 -20.18
N TYR A 481 0.09 21.42 -19.67
CA TYR A 481 0.42 22.59 -20.51
C TYR A 481 1.78 22.43 -21.18
N LYS A 482 2.79 21.94 -20.45
CA LYS A 482 4.13 21.66 -20.98
C LYS A 482 4.07 20.59 -22.07
N LYS A 483 3.44 19.44 -21.83
CA LYS A 483 3.26 18.37 -22.83
C LYS A 483 2.52 18.86 -24.08
N ARG A 484 1.47 19.66 -23.91
CA ARG A 484 0.73 20.25 -25.03
C ARG A 484 1.60 21.20 -25.85
N LYS A 485 2.43 22.02 -25.19
CA LYS A 485 3.37 22.92 -25.88
C LYS A 485 4.43 22.13 -26.65
N GLU A 486 5.01 21.11 -26.04
CA GLU A 486 5.98 20.21 -26.69
C GLU A 486 5.38 19.52 -27.92
N ALA A 487 4.15 19.03 -27.83
CA ALA A 487 3.44 18.44 -28.97
C ALA A 487 3.18 19.45 -30.10
N GLN A 488 2.83 20.70 -29.77
CA GLN A 488 2.63 21.77 -30.75
C GLN A 488 3.94 22.18 -31.43
N ASP A 489 5.03 22.25 -30.68
CA ASP A 489 6.35 22.59 -31.21
C ASP A 489 6.88 21.45 -32.09
N ALA A 490 6.68 20.19 -31.71
CA ALA A 490 6.98 19.02 -32.53
C ALA A 490 6.19 19.02 -33.85
N ALA A 491 4.88 19.32 -33.81
CA ALA A 491 4.04 19.39 -35.01
C ALA A 491 4.49 20.50 -35.98
N LYS A 492 4.95 21.65 -35.46
CA LYS A 492 5.51 22.73 -36.29
C LYS A 492 6.84 22.38 -36.94
N ASN A 493 7.65 21.56 -36.27
CA ASN A 493 8.97 21.16 -36.77
C ASN A 493 8.93 19.91 -37.66
N GLY A 494 7.85 19.12 -37.60
CA GLY A 494 7.66 17.89 -38.35
C GLY A 494 6.97 18.03 -39.72
N THR A 495 6.76 19.26 -40.21
CA THR A 495 6.27 19.50 -41.58
C THR A 495 7.46 19.80 -42.50
N PHE A 496 7.97 18.76 -43.16
CA PHE A 496 8.84 18.87 -44.34
C PHE A 496 8.12 18.30 -45.57
#